data_AF-A0A9D9S414-F1
#
_entry.id   AF-A0A9D9S414-F1
#
_cell.length_a   1.000
_cell.length_b   1.000
_cell.length_c   1.000
_cell.angle_alpha   90.00
_cell.angle_beta   90.00
_cell.angle_gamma   90.00
#
_symmetry.space_group_name_H-M   'P 1'
#
loop_
_entity.id
_entity.type
_entity.pdbx_description
1 polymer ?
#
loop_
_entity_poly.entity_id
_entity_poly.type
_entity_poly.pdbx_seq_one_letter_code
_entity_poly.pdbx_strand_id
1 'polypeptide(L)' 'MTCNPSPQEIRQARELAGLSQTAAAALISSTLRTWQDWEAGKARMHPGLWELFRIKTSS' A
#
# COMPACT_ATOMS: atom_id res chain seq x y z
N MET A 1 12.20 6.98 -12.09
CA MET A 1 11.29 7.98 -11.49
C MET A 1 10.34 7.21 -10.59
N THR A 2 10.43 7.40 -9.28
CA THR A 2 9.61 6.69 -8.29
C THR A 2 8.37 7.56 -7.98
N CYS A 3 7.27 7.31 -8.68
CA CYS A 3 6.03 8.08 -8.51
C CYS A 3 5.21 7.54 -7.33
N ASN A 4 4.50 8.42 -6.63
CA ASN A 4 3.55 8.00 -5.59
C ASN A 4 2.38 7.27 -6.27
N PRO A 5 1.99 6.07 -5.79
CA PRO A 5 0.84 5.35 -6.34
C PRO A 5 -0.46 6.12 -6.05
N SER A 6 -1.42 5.98 -6.95
CA SER A 6 -2.78 6.43 -6.75
C SER A 6 -3.50 5.57 -5.71
N PRO A 7 -4.54 6.09 -5.04
CA PRO A 7 -5.35 5.31 -4.10
C PRO A 7 -5.93 4.02 -4.71
N GLN A 8 -6.27 4.07 -6.00
CA GLN A 8 -6.79 2.92 -6.75
C GLN A 8 -5.72 1.85 -6.94
N GLU A 9 -4.49 2.22 -7.33
CA GLU A 9 -3.38 1.29 -7.49
C GLU A 9 -3.04 0.59 -6.17
N ILE A 10 -3.05 1.32 -5.06
CA ILE A 10 -2.80 0.77 -3.72
C ILE A 10 -3.85 -0.29 -3.37
N ARG A 11 -5.14 0.03 -3.59
CA ARG A 11 -6.25 -0.89 -3.34
C ARG A 11 -6.15 -2.14 -4.21
N GLN A 12 -5.95 -1.96 -5.51
CA GLN A 12 -5.88 -3.06 -6.47
C GLN A 12 -4.71 -4.00 -6.16
N ALA A 13 -3.52 -3.48 -5.87
CA ALA A 13 -2.38 -4.32 -5.54
C ALA A 13 -2.59 -5.12 -4.25
N ARG A 14 -3.25 -4.52 -3.24
CA ARG A 14 -3.64 -5.24 -2.02
C ARG A 14 -4.60 -6.38 -2.31
N GLU A 15 -5.63 -6.12 -3.11
CA GLU A 15 -6.64 -7.11 -3.47
C GLU A 15 -6.04 -8.25 -4.30
N LEU A 16 -5.15 -7.93 -5.25
CA LEU A 16 -4.39 -8.93 -6.01
C LEU A 16 -3.48 -9.77 -5.12
N ALA A 17 -2.90 -9.20 -4.06
CA ALA A 17 -2.12 -9.92 -3.06
C ALA A 17 -2.99 -10.73 -2.08
N GLY A 18 -4.33 -10.64 -2.14
CA GLY A 18 -5.24 -11.32 -1.23
C GLY A 18 -5.16 -10.82 0.22
N LEU A 19 -4.67 -9.60 0.45
CA LEU A 19 -4.42 -9.06 1.78
C LEU A 19 -5.59 -8.22 2.30
N SER A 20 -5.85 -8.32 3.61
CA SER A 20 -6.67 -7.31 4.31
C SER A 20 -5.88 -6.00 4.45
N GLN A 21 -6.58 -4.88 4.69
CA GLN A 21 -5.91 -3.59 4.94
C GLN A 21 -4.93 -3.65 6.12
N THR A 22 -5.29 -4.39 7.19
CA THR A 22 -4.44 -4.59 8.37
C THR A 22 -3.19 -5.40 8.01
N ALA A 23 -3.34 -6.48 7.23
CA ALA A 23 -2.21 -7.31 6.82
C ALA A 23 -1.26 -6.55 5.90
N ALA A 24 -1.79 -5.75 4.96
CA ALA A 24 -1.00 -4.93 4.06
C ALA A 24 -0.23 -3.82 4.81
N ALA A 25 -0.86 -3.17 5.79
CA ALA A 25 -0.20 -2.21 6.66
C ALA A 25 0.96 -2.85 7.45
N ALA A 26 0.68 -4.00 8.10
CA ALA A 26 1.68 -4.73 8.87
C ALA A 26 2.85 -5.22 8.01
N LEU A 27 2.59 -5.60 6.75
CA LEU A 27 3.61 -6.08 5.80
C LEU A 27 4.74 -5.07 5.59
N ILE A 28 4.43 -3.77 5.60
CA ILE A 28 5.39 -2.67 5.43
C ILE A 28 5.60 -1.85 6.71
N SER A 29 5.28 -2.42 7.88
CA SER A 29 5.43 -1.78 9.18
C SER A 29 4.73 -0.43 9.30
N SER A 30 3.57 -0.29 8.65
CA SER A 30 2.68 0.87 8.75
C SER A 30 1.48 0.56 9.65
N THR A 31 0.68 1.58 9.97
CA THR A 31 -0.56 1.41 10.75
C THR A 31 -1.75 1.18 9.83
N LEU A 32 -2.80 0.50 10.33
CA LEU A 32 -4.05 0.33 9.59
C LEU A 32 -4.63 1.67 9.15
N ARG A 33 -4.60 2.69 10.03
CA ARG A 33 -5.16 4.00 9.71
C ARG A 33 -4.42 4.66 8.55
N THR A 34 -3.08 4.61 8.57
CA THR A 34 -2.25 5.14 7.48
C THR A 34 -2.59 4.44 6.16
N TRP A 35 -2.77 3.11 6.18
CA TRP A 35 -3.17 2.36 4.99
C TRP A 35 -4.54 2.79 4.44
N GLN A 36 -5.53 2.96 5.32
CA GLN A 36 -6.86 3.46 4.95
C GLN A 36 -6.81 4.87 4.36
N ASP A 37 -5.99 5.75 4.93
CA ASP A 37 -5.85 7.13 4.43
C ASP A 37 -5.21 7.16 3.04
N TRP A 38 -4.30 6.23 2.72
CA TRP A 38 -3.77 6.05 1.36
C TRP A 38 -4.83 5.56 0.38
N GLU A 39 -5.61 4.53 0.73
CA GLU A 39 -6.71 4.03 -0.12
C GLU A 39 -7.89 5.00 -0.28
N ALA A 40 -8.03 5.93 0.66
CA ALA A 40 -9.03 7.00 0.62
C ALA A 40 -8.52 8.28 -0.06
N GLY A 41 -7.24 8.34 -0.44
CA GLY A 41 -6.62 9.54 -1.02
C GLY A 41 -6.47 10.71 -0.05
N LYS A 42 -6.58 10.46 1.27
CA LYS A 42 -6.37 11.46 2.33
C LYS A 42 -4.88 11.72 2.58
N ALA A 43 -4.03 10.75 2.28
CA ALA A 43 -2.59 10.86 2.35
C ALA A 43 -1.94 10.26 1.09
N ARG A 44 -0.73 10.70 0.77
CA ARG A 44 0.07 10.11 -0.31
C ARG A 44 1.00 9.04 0.26
N MET A 45 1.01 7.86 -0.36
CA MET A 45 1.98 6.82 -0.01
C MET A 45 3.37 7.22 -0.49
N HIS A 46 4.38 7.05 0.37
CA HIS A 46 5.77 7.31 0.01
C HIS A 46 6.23 6.28 -1.04
N PRO A 47 6.89 6.67 -2.14
CA PRO A 47 7.30 5.74 -3.19
C PRO A 47 8.13 4.55 -2.68
N GLY A 48 9.03 4.77 -1.72
CA GLY A 48 9.80 3.67 -1.12
C GLY A 48 8.97 2.66 -0.32
N LEU A 49 7.87 3.08 0.32
CA LEU A 49 6.95 2.15 0.98
C LEU A 49 6.12 1.37 -0.04
N TRP A 50 5.77 2.01 -1.16
CA TRP A 50 5.10 1.35 -2.27
C TRP A 50 5.98 0.29 -2.93
N GLU A 51 7.24 0.61 -3.17
CA GLU A 51 8.22 -0.35 -3.68
C GLU A 51 8.42 -1.52 -2.73
N LEU A 52 8.57 -1.25 -1.42
CA LEU A 52 8.67 -2.30 -0.41
C LEU A 52 7.43 -3.21 -0.41
N PHE A 53 6.24 -2.62 -0.49
CA PHE A 53 4.98 -3.39 -0.58
C PHE A 53 5.00 -4.31 -1.79
N ARG A 54 5.30 -3.78 -2.98
CA ARG A 54 5.37 -4.54 -4.23
C ARG A 54 6.41 -5.67 -4.18
N ILE A 55 7.59 -5.42 -3.62
CA ILE A 55 8.63 -6.45 -3.45
C ILE A 55 8.12 -7.58 -2.56
N LYS A 56 7.41 -7.25 -1.47
CA LYS A 56 6.91 -8.26 -0.53
C LYS A 56 5.68 -9.03 -1.04
N THR A 57 4.91 -8.47 -1.97
CA THR A 57 3.73 -9.13 -2.55
C THR A 57 4.00 -9.83 -3.88
N SER A 58 5.10 -9.51 -4.55
CA SER A 58 5.55 -10.21 -5.76
C SER A 58 6.33 -11.44 -5.33
N SER A 59 5.65 -12.58 -5.16
CA SER A 59 6.31 -13.89 -5.12
C SER A 59 6.75 -14.33 -6.51
#